data_AF-M2B3Y0-F1
#
_entry.id   AF-M2B3Y0-F1
#
_cell.length_a   1.000
_cell.length_b   1.000
_cell.length_c   1.000
_cell.angle_alpha   90.00
_cell.angle_beta   90.00
_cell.angle_gamma   90.00
#
_symmetry.space_group_name_H-M   'P 1'
#
loop_
_entity.id
_entity.type
_entity.pdbx_description
1 polymer ?
#
loop_
_entity_poly.entity_id
_entity_poly.type
_entity_poly.pdbx_seq_one_letter_code
_entity_poly.pdbx_strand_id
1 'polypeptide(L)'
;MTIKETRLYVFNRDKWHCVVCGKKIDWSTGQMAHRIPKTKQNIKTYGLKIIDHPFNLKTTCCLRCNSAVLINNRPIEKEQLIEAIKRDRRY
;
A
#
# COMPACT_ATOMS: atom_id res chain seq x y z
N MET A 1 -8.21 5.44 -11.38
CA MET A 1 -9.19 4.96 -10.37
C MET A 1 -9.44 6.03 -9.34
N THR A 2 -10.67 6.12 -8.85
CA THR A 2 -11.02 6.93 -7.68
C THR A 2 -10.43 6.32 -6.40
N ILE A 3 -10.37 7.09 -5.32
CA ILE A 3 -9.88 6.59 -4.02
C ILE A 3 -10.73 5.44 -3.47
N LYS A 4 -12.05 5.44 -3.77
CA LYS A 4 -12.97 4.37 -3.37
C LYS A 4 -12.68 3.07 -4.12
N GLU A 5 -12.43 3.16 -5.42
CA GLU A 5 -12.05 2.00 -6.25
C GLU A 5 -10.72 1.41 -5.78
N THR A 6 -9.72 2.25 -5.47
CA THR A 6 -8.43 1.78 -4.93
C THR A 6 -8.61 1.05 -3.62
N ARG A 7 -9.45 1.59 -2.71
CA ARG A 7 -9.74 0.94 -1.43
C ARG A 7 -10.41 -0.42 -1.61
N LEU A 8 -11.43 -0.49 -2.46
CA LEU A 8 -12.13 -1.74 -2.74
C LEU A 8 -11.18 -2.78 -3.35
N TYR A 9 -10.35 -2.38 -4.31
CA TYR A 9 -9.34 -3.26 -4.90
C TYR A 9 -8.36 -3.80 -3.85
N VAL A 10 -7.77 -2.93 -3.03
CA VAL A 10 -6.79 -3.31 -2.00
C VAL A 10 -7.42 -4.23 -0.96
N PHE A 11 -8.65 -3.95 -0.53
CA PHE A 11 -9.36 -4.76 0.46
C PHE A 11 -9.73 -6.13 -0.10
N ASN A 12 -10.21 -6.21 -1.35
CA ASN A 12 -10.50 -7.49 -2.01
C ASN A 12 -9.23 -8.33 -2.20
N ARG A 13 -8.13 -7.71 -2.66
CA ARG A 13 -6.83 -8.37 -2.85
C ARG A 13 -6.32 -8.99 -1.54
N ASP A 14 -6.44 -8.25 -0.44
CA ASP A 14 -6.01 -8.70 0.89
C ASP A 14 -7.15 -9.43 1.65
N LYS A 15 -8.19 -9.86 0.93
CA LYS A 15 -9.33 -10.66 1.42
C LYS A 15 -10.06 -10.07 2.64
N TRP A 16 -10.08 -8.75 2.81
CA TRP A 16 -10.69 -8.07 3.95
C TRP A 16 -10.09 -8.48 5.31
N HIS A 17 -8.79 -8.81 5.33
CA HIS A 17 -8.05 -9.08 6.55
C HIS A 17 -6.80 -8.20 6.62
N CYS A 18 -6.42 -7.85 7.85
CA CYS A 18 -5.15 -7.18 8.10
C CYS A 18 -4.00 -8.10 7.67
N VAL A 19 -3.14 -7.63 6.77
CA VAL A 19 -2.03 -8.43 6.24
C VAL A 19 -0.94 -8.74 7.28
N VAL A 20 -0.96 -8.05 8.42
CA VAL A 20 0.05 -8.21 9.49
C VAL A 20 -0.43 -9.18 10.56
N CYS A 21 -1.66 -9.01 11.08
CA CYS A 21 -2.15 -9.79 12.21
C CYS A 21 -3.33 -10.72 11.87
N GLY A 22 -3.81 -10.72 10.62
CA GLY A 22 -4.93 -11.56 10.18
C GLY A 22 -6.30 -11.14 10.70
N LYS A 23 -6.44 -10.06 11.49
CA LYS A 23 -7.74 -9.58 11.97
C LYS A 23 -8.64 -9.19 10.79
N LYS A 24 -9.88 -9.66 10.78
CA LYS A 24 -10.91 -9.23 9.82
C LYS A 24 -11.15 -7.72 9.95
N ILE A 25 -11.27 -7.05 8.81
CA ILE A 25 -11.58 -5.63 8.73
C ILE A 25 -12.85 -5.42 7.93
N ASP A 26 -13.43 -4.23 8.06
CA ASP A 26 -14.54 -3.76 7.24
C ASP A 26 -14.17 -2.43 6.58
N TRP A 27 -15.15 -1.84 5.88
CA TRP A 27 -14.96 -0.60 5.14
C TRP A 27 -14.56 0.59 6.01
N SER A 28 -14.99 0.65 7.27
CA SER A 28 -14.70 1.77 8.18
C SER A 28 -13.47 1.51 9.06
N THR A 29 -13.22 0.26 9.45
CA THR A 29 -12.13 -0.11 10.36
C THR A 29 -10.80 -0.37 9.66
N GLY A 30 -10.83 -0.74 8.38
CA GLY A 30 -9.62 -0.98 7.60
C GLY A 30 -8.83 0.29 7.28
N GLN A 31 -7.50 0.21 7.22
CA GLN A 31 -6.63 1.27 6.73
C GLN A 31 -5.97 0.83 5.42
N MET A 32 -5.69 1.79 4.53
CA MET A 32 -4.78 1.59 3.39
C MET A 32 -3.41 2.13 3.78
N ALA A 33 -2.52 1.24 4.17
CA ALA A 33 -1.17 1.57 4.61
C ALA A 33 -0.20 1.59 3.42
N HIS A 34 0.52 2.70 3.23
CA HIS A 34 1.60 2.79 2.25
C HIS A 34 2.83 1.98 2.73
N ARG A 35 3.39 1.12 1.88
CA ARG A 35 4.64 0.40 2.16
C ARG A 35 5.86 1.32 2.01
N ILE A 36 5.91 2.10 0.93
CA ILE A 36 6.79 3.26 0.76
C ILE A 36 6.03 4.48 1.27
N PRO A 37 6.45 5.12 2.39
CA PRO A 37 5.72 6.24 2.98
C PRO A 37 5.44 7.38 2.01
N LYS A 38 4.24 7.95 2.08
CA LYS A 38 3.86 9.17 1.35
C LYS A 38 4.47 10.42 1.98
N THR A 39 5.78 10.59 1.82
CA THR A 39 6.51 11.78 2.26
C THR A 39 6.81 12.68 1.06
N LYS A 40 7.02 13.99 1.29
CA LYS A 40 7.44 14.94 0.24
C LYS A 40 8.67 14.44 -0.53
N GLN A 41 9.64 13.88 0.19
CA GLN A 41 10.87 13.33 -0.40
C GLN A 41 10.55 12.14 -1.32
N ASN A 42 9.78 11.16 -0.85
CA ASN A 42 9.45 9.98 -1.67
C ASN A 42 8.58 10.33 -2.88
N ILE A 43 7.68 11.31 -2.75
CA ILE A 43 6.90 11.82 -3.89
C ILE A 43 7.83 12.47 -4.92
N LYS A 44 8.82 13.26 -4.49
CA LYS A 44 9.82 13.86 -5.40
C LYS A 44 10.67 12.80 -6.09
N THR A 45 11.10 11.76 -5.37
CA THR A 45 11.98 10.72 -5.89
C THR A 45 11.26 9.74 -6.83
N TYR A 46 10.04 9.31 -6.48
CA TYR A 46 9.35 8.21 -7.18
C TYR A 46 8.10 8.66 -7.96
N GLY A 47 7.57 9.85 -7.67
CA GLY A 47 6.33 10.35 -8.25
C GLY A 47 5.06 9.79 -7.61
N LEU A 48 3.96 10.55 -7.71
CA LEU A 48 2.67 10.15 -7.16
C LEU A 48 2.12 8.85 -7.76
N LYS A 49 2.42 8.56 -9.03
CA LYS A 49 1.99 7.32 -9.70
C LYS A 49 2.50 6.07 -8.99
N ILE A 50 3.71 6.10 -8.42
CA ILE A 50 4.26 4.99 -7.63
C ILE A 50 3.73 5.03 -6.21
N ILE A 51 3.73 6.22 -5.59
CA ILE A 51 3.38 6.36 -4.17
C ILE A 51 1.92 5.99 -3.90
N ASP A 52 0.98 6.45 -4.71
CA ASP A 52 -0.45 6.14 -4.53
C ASP A 52 -0.88 4.88 -5.32
N HIS A 53 0.06 4.12 -5.88
CA HIS A 53 -0.25 2.88 -6.60
C HIS A 53 -0.85 1.82 -5.65
N PRO A 54 -1.88 1.06 -6.07
CA PRO A 54 -2.48 0.02 -5.23
C PRO A 54 -1.50 -1.06 -4.72
N PHE A 55 -0.42 -1.34 -5.47
CA PHE A 55 0.62 -2.27 -5.03
C PHE A 55 1.48 -1.74 -3.88
N ASN A 56 1.61 -0.40 -3.77
CA ASN A 56 2.26 0.24 -2.64
C ASN A 56 1.34 0.30 -1.41
N LEU A 57 0.06 -0.07 -1.52
CA LEU A 57 -0.90 -0.04 -0.43
C LEU A 57 -1.14 -1.45 0.13
N LYS A 58 -1.37 -1.56 1.44
CA LYS A 58 -1.76 -2.79 2.13
C LYS A 58 -2.90 -2.55 3.12
N THR A 59 -3.72 -3.56 3.30
CA THR A 59 -4.84 -3.53 4.24
C THR A 59 -4.35 -3.77 5.67
N THR A 60 -4.57 -2.83 6.59
CA THR A 60 -4.17 -2.97 8.01
C THR A 60 -5.27 -2.55 8.97
N CYS A 61 -5.36 -3.16 10.16
CA CYS A 61 -6.44 -2.88 11.12
C CYS A 61 -6.18 -1.71 12.09
N CYS A 62 -4.94 -1.25 12.23
CA CYS A 62 -4.57 -0.18 13.16
C CYS A 62 -3.19 0.41 12.83
N LEU A 63 -2.84 1.53 13.45
CA LEU A 63 -1.57 2.24 13.22
C LEU A 63 -0.34 1.37 13.50
N ARG A 64 -0.38 0.48 14.50
CA ARG A 64 0.72 -0.47 14.76
C ARG A 64 0.98 -1.38 13.56
N CYS A 65 -0.09 -1.93 12.97
CA CYS A 65 0.03 -2.79 11.79
C CYS A 65 0.39 -1.99 10.53
N ASN A 66 -0.08 -0.75 10.43
CA ASN A 66 0.31 0.18 9.36
C ASN A 66 1.83 0.41 9.35
N SER A 67 2.42 0.73 10.50
CA SER A 67 3.88 0.87 10.62
C SER A 67 4.64 -0.41 10.30
N ALA A 68 4.04 -1.58 10.57
CA ALA A 68 4.68 -2.88 10.33
C ALA A 68 4.81 -3.24 8.84
N VAL A 69 4.03 -2.61 7.94
CA VAL A 69 4.16 -2.85 6.48
C VAL A 69 5.17 -1.93 5.80
N LEU A 70 5.80 -1.02 6.54
CA LEU A 70 6.79 -0.09 6.00
C LEU A 70 8.04 -0.84 5.53
N ILE A 71 8.50 -0.49 4.32
CA ILE A 71 9.72 -1.04 3.70
C ILE A 71 10.78 0.02 3.48
N ASN A 72 10.72 1.16 4.18
CA ASN A 72 11.59 2.31 3.89
C ASN A 72 13.08 1.97 4.00
N ASN A 73 13.45 1.13 4.97
CA ASN A 73 14.82 0.71 5.23
C ASN A 73 15.16 -0.64 4.56
N ARG A 74 14.36 -1.07 3.57
CA ARG A 74 14.54 -2.33 2.85
C ARG A 74 14.74 -2.03 1.36
N PRO A 75 15.97 -1.71 0.92
CA PRO A 75 16.22 -1.20 -0.42
C PRO A 75 15.83 -2.18 -1.52
N ILE A 76 16.15 -3.47 -1.36
CA ILE A 76 15.81 -4.53 -2.32
C ILE A 76 14.29 -4.66 -2.47
N GLU A 77 13.54 -4.75 -1.37
CA GLU A 77 12.08 -4.83 -1.42
C GLU A 77 11.45 -3.58 -2.06
N LYS A 78 12.03 -2.41 -1.83
CA LYS A 78 11.57 -1.14 -2.40
C LYS A 78 11.78 -1.13 -3.92
N GLU A 79 12.94 -1.55 -4.41
CA GLU A 79 13.24 -1.67 -5.84
C GLU A 79 12.32 -2.68 -6.52
N GLN A 80 12.16 -3.87 -5.95
CA GLN A 80 11.25 -4.89 -6.46
C GLN A 80 9.80 -4.39 -6.57
N LEU A 81 9.33 -3.64 -5.57
CA LEU A 81 8.00 -3.03 -5.60
C LEU A 81 7.87 -2.00 -6.71
N ILE A 82 8.88 -1.13 -6.89
CA ILE A 82 8.89 -0.11 -7.93
C ILE A 82 8.87 -0.76 -9.32
N GLU A 83 9.68 -1.79 -9.56
CA GLU A 83 9.70 -2.50 -10.83
C GLU A 83 8.39 -3.24 -11.11
N ALA A 84 7.77 -3.85 -10.08
CA ALA A 84 6.44 -4.45 -10.21
C ALA A 84 5.37 -3.40 -10.60
N ILE A 85 5.43 -2.19 -10.02
CA ILE A 85 4.52 -1.09 -10.36
C ILE A 85 4.75 -0.63 -11.80
N LYS A 86 6.00 -0.44 -12.24
CA LYS A 86 6.31 -0.02 -13.62
C LYS A 86 5.84 -1.02 -14.68
N ARG A 87 5.79 -2.31 -14.33
CA ARG A 87 5.30 -3.38 -15.21
C ARG A 87 3.77 -3.51 -15.21
N ASP A 88 3.08 -2.89 -14.24
CA ASP A 88 1.63 -2.97 -14.16
C ASP A 88 0.99 -2.07 -15.22
N ARG A 89 0.55 -2.67 -16.32
CA ARG A 89 -0.08 -1.96 -17.45
C ARG A 89 -1.52 -1.49 -17.17
N ARG A 90 -2.06 -1.82 -15.99
CA ARG A 90 -3.45 -1.48 -15.61
C ARG A 90 -3.58 -0.07 -15.02
N TYR A 91 -2.47 0.63 -14.76
CA TYR A 91 -2.42 1.85 -13.98
C TYR A 91 -1.57 2.97 -14.58
#